data_AF-A0A382RKP0-F1
#
_entry.id   AF-A0A382RKP0-F1
#
_cell.length_a   1.000
_cell.length_b   1.000
_cell.length_c   1.000
_cell.angle_alpha   90.00
_cell.angle_beta   90.00
_cell.angle_gamma   90.00
#
_symmetry.space_group_name_H-M   'P 1'
#
loop_
_entity.id
_entity.type
_entity.pdbx_description
1 polymer ?
#
loop_
_entity_poly.entity_id
_entity_poly.type
_entity_poly.pdbx_seq_one_letter_code
_entity_poly.pdbx_strand_id
1 'polypeptide(L)'
;MNSNTLVDCIPMADGGEGSIDVFRFIPGYGYKTVIVKNPIGKEVESEYCIHKETKTAIIEMAQASGLQMVPKKLRNPMKTTSYGTGQLILDAINSKMKKIILFIGGSATNDMGVGMLEALGFKYYNSKNKRVRGTVENLEKIIKIDNTKIAQKLKKISFIVGCDVLNPLLGPDGATYSYGKQKGADNNQLSKLEKYLKHFSNVAKNYNSINHTNCEGAGAAGGIGFSAMNFLNA
;
A
#
# COMPACT_ATOMS: atom_id res chain seq x y z
N MET A 1 42.11 -24.50 -2.03
CA MET A 1 41.15 -23.61 -1.34
C MET A 1 41.96 -22.73 -0.40
N ASN A 2 41.85 -21.41 -0.52
CA ASN A 2 42.63 -20.49 0.33
C ASN A 2 42.07 -20.55 1.76
N SER A 3 42.82 -21.16 2.67
CA SER A 3 42.39 -21.47 4.05
C SER A 3 42.29 -20.25 4.98
N ASN A 4 42.58 -19.03 4.47
CA ASN A 4 42.61 -17.79 5.24
C ASN A 4 41.66 -16.70 4.72
N THR A 5 40.69 -17.03 3.85
CA THR A 5 39.71 -16.03 3.38
C THR A 5 38.55 -15.91 4.36
N LEU A 6 38.41 -14.74 4.98
CA LEU A 6 37.20 -14.35 5.70
C LEU A 6 36.14 -13.92 4.68
N VAL A 7 34.98 -14.57 4.70
CA VAL A 7 33.81 -14.23 3.87
C VAL A 7 32.70 -13.75 4.79
N ASP A 8 32.24 -12.51 4.57
CA ASP A 8 31.05 -11.98 5.23
C ASP A 8 29.90 -11.94 4.20
N CYS A 9 28.84 -12.70 4.46
CA CYS A 9 27.70 -12.82 3.56
C CYS A 9 26.58 -11.90 4.03
N ILE A 10 26.37 -10.79 3.33
CA ILE A 10 25.29 -9.85 3.60
C ILE A 10 24.15 -10.11 2.59
N PRO A 11 23.05 -10.76 2.99
CA PRO A 11 21.93 -10.98 2.10
C PRO A 11 21.25 -9.63 1.80
N MET A 12 20.88 -9.40 0.55
CA MET A 12 20.31 -8.13 0.08
C MET A 12 19.02 -8.37 -0.70
N ALA A 13 18.11 -7.40 -0.63
CA ALA A 13 16.90 -7.34 -1.43
C ALA A 13 16.62 -5.88 -1.85
N ASP A 14 15.84 -5.70 -2.90
CA ASP A 14 15.53 -4.41 -3.52
C ASP A 14 14.19 -3.79 -3.05
N GLY A 15 13.44 -4.49 -2.20
CA GLY A 15 12.11 -4.08 -1.76
C GLY A 15 10.97 -4.59 -2.66
N GLY A 16 11.27 -5.48 -3.62
CA GLY A 16 10.29 -6.26 -4.36
C GLY A 16 9.70 -7.43 -3.57
N GLU A 17 8.97 -8.31 -4.27
CA GLU A 17 8.39 -9.53 -3.70
C GLU A 17 9.47 -10.45 -3.12
N GLY A 18 9.29 -10.90 -1.88
CA GLY A 18 10.23 -11.82 -1.20
C GLY A 18 11.43 -11.12 -0.55
N SER A 19 11.50 -9.79 -0.59
CA SER A 19 12.52 -9.00 0.09
C SER A 19 12.55 -9.21 1.61
N ILE A 20 11.41 -9.52 2.23
CA ILE A 20 11.32 -9.76 3.66
C ILE A 20 12.01 -11.06 4.04
N ASP A 21 12.20 -12.02 3.13
CA ASP A 21 12.86 -13.30 3.45
C ASP A 21 14.36 -13.13 3.74
N VAL A 22 14.99 -12.08 3.23
CA VAL A 22 16.39 -11.73 3.53
C VAL A 22 16.59 -11.54 5.04
N PHE A 23 15.60 -11.00 5.75
CA PHE A 23 15.71 -10.78 7.19
C PHE A 23 15.69 -12.07 8.01
N ARG A 24 15.36 -13.24 7.42
CA ARG A 24 15.43 -14.54 8.11
C ARG A 24 16.87 -14.92 8.46
N PHE A 25 17.82 -14.38 7.69
CA PHE A 25 19.24 -14.65 7.85
C PHE A 25 19.94 -13.58 8.71
N ILE A 26 19.21 -12.56 9.18
CA ILE A 26 19.76 -11.44 9.96
C ILE A 26 19.31 -11.58 11.42
N PRO A 27 20.24 -11.74 12.39
CA PRO A 27 19.89 -11.81 13.81
C PRO A 27 19.07 -10.61 14.29
N GLY A 28 18.16 -10.85 15.24
CA GLY A 28 17.31 -9.81 15.86
C GLY A 28 15.98 -9.55 15.13
N TYR A 29 15.85 -10.01 13.88
CA TYR A 29 14.59 -10.00 13.16
C TYR A 29 13.76 -11.25 13.48
N GLY A 30 12.47 -11.04 13.68
CA GLY A 30 11.47 -12.09 13.81
C GLY A 30 10.34 -11.85 12.82
N TYR A 31 9.37 -12.78 12.78
CA TYR A 31 8.22 -12.67 11.90
C TYR A 31 6.93 -12.76 12.69
N LYS A 32 5.89 -12.13 12.16
CA LYS A 32 4.55 -12.24 12.69
C LYS A 32 3.56 -12.53 11.59
N THR A 33 2.81 -13.60 11.80
CA THR A 33 1.73 -14.07 10.93
C THR A 33 0.39 -13.49 11.37
N VAL A 34 -0.41 -13.04 10.40
CA VAL A 34 -1.72 -12.41 10.61
C VAL A 34 -2.68 -12.84 9.50
N ILE A 35 -3.94 -13.09 9.86
CA ILE A 35 -5.00 -13.30 8.87
C ILE A 35 -5.48 -11.94 8.36
N VAL A 36 -5.39 -11.73 7.04
CA VAL A 36 -5.78 -10.48 6.36
C VAL A 36 -6.63 -10.78 5.13
N LYS A 37 -7.26 -9.74 4.58
CA LYS A 37 -7.98 -9.84 3.31
C LYS A 37 -7.03 -9.65 2.14
N ASN A 38 -7.03 -10.60 1.22
CA ASN A 38 -6.33 -10.49 -0.06
C ASN A 38 -7.02 -9.48 -1.00
N PRO A 39 -6.46 -9.20 -2.20
CA PRO A 39 -7.05 -8.22 -3.12
C PRO A 39 -8.50 -8.46 -3.50
N ILE A 40 -8.96 -9.72 -3.51
CA ILE A 40 -10.33 -10.09 -3.89
C ILE A 40 -11.23 -10.33 -2.67
N GLY A 41 -10.77 -9.93 -1.47
CA GLY A 41 -11.56 -9.93 -0.23
C GLY A 41 -11.62 -11.26 0.52
N LYS A 42 -10.86 -12.29 0.10
CA LYS A 42 -10.75 -13.56 0.82
C LYS A 42 -9.75 -13.44 1.96
N GLU A 43 -10.01 -14.14 3.06
CA GLU A 43 -9.04 -14.28 4.14
C GLU A 43 -7.87 -15.16 3.69
N VAL A 44 -6.67 -14.70 4.01
CA VAL A 44 -5.41 -15.37 3.75
C VAL A 44 -4.48 -15.16 4.93
N GLU A 45 -3.60 -16.12 5.15
CA GLU A 45 -2.47 -15.94 6.03
C GLU A 45 -1.41 -15.06 5.34
N SER A 46 -0.89 -14.08 6.06
CA SER A 46 0.12 -13.15 5.57
C SER A 46 1.13 -12.88 6.68
N GLU A 47 2.36 -12.56 6.32
CA GLU A 47 3.46 -12.40 7.25
C GLU A 47 4.17 -11.06 7.04
N TYR A 48 4.73 -10.52 8.11
CA TYR A 48 5.64 -9.38 8.05
C TYR A 48 6.77 -9.53 9.07
N CYS A 49 7.87 -8.83 8.81
CA CYS A 49 9.06 -8.92 9.65
C CYS A 49 9.04 -7.85 10.74
N ILE A 50 9.58 -8.17 11.92
CA ILE A 50 9.67 -7.30 13.09
C ILE A 50 11.07 -7.30 13.67
N HIS A 51 11.53 -6.14 14.12
CA HIS A 51 12.75 -5.98 14.90
C HIS A 51 12.38 -5.29 16.23
N LYS A 52 12.34 -6.06 17.31
CA LYS A 52 11.72 -5.63 18.58
C LYS A 52 12.49 -4.49 19.27
N GLU A 53 13.82 -4.53 19.22
CA GLU A 53 14.67 -3.54 19.90
C GLU A 53 14.50 -2.14 19.29
N THR A 54 14.64 -2.06 17.96
CA THR A 54 14.42 -0.83 17.18
C THR A 54 12.93 -0.50 16.98
N LYS A 55 12.01 -1.37 17.40
CA LYS A 55 10.55 -1.26 17.20
C LYS A 55 10.18 -1.02 15.73
N THR A 56 10.84 -1.73 14.82
CA THR A 56 10.62 -1.61 13.37
C THR A 56 9.80 -2.79 12.86
N ALA A 57 8.79 -2.51 12.04
CA ALA A 57 8.16 -3.52 11.19
C ALA A 57 8.56 -3.29 9.73
N ILE A 58 8.77 -4.38 9.00
CA ILE A 58 9.03 -4.38 7.57
C ILE A 58 7.90 -5.17 6.91
N ILE A 59 7.10 -4.48 6.11
CA ILE A 59 5.88 -4.99 5.51
C ILE A 59 6.05 -4.96 4.00
N GLU A 60 5.80 -6.09 3.36
CA GLU A 60 5.56 -6.15 1.93
C GLU A 60 4.07 -6.12 1.65
N MET A 61 3.61 -5.13 0.89
CA MET A 61 2.21 -5.09 0.51
C MET A 61 1.82 -6.31 -0.32
N ALA A 62 2.75 -6.91 -1.07
CA ALA A 62 2.49 -8.03 -1.95
C ALA A 62 2.00 -9.27 -1.17
N GLN A 63 2.41 -9.41 0.09
CA GLN A 63 1.96 -10.48 1.00
C GLN A 63 0.46 -10.42 1.34
N ALA A 64 -0.17 -9.25 1.18
CA ALA A 64 -1.60 -9.05 1.49
C ALA A 64 -2.41 -8.49 0.32
N SER A 65 -1.76 -7.87 -0.65
CA SER A 65 -2.39 -7.14 -1.75
C SER A 65 -1.64 -7.32 -3.07
N GLY A 66 -0.88 -8.40 -3.20
CA GLY A 66 -0.03 -8.71 -4.36
C GLY A 66 -0.76 -9.31 -5.56
N LEU A 67 -0.23 -9.06 -6.75
CA LEU A 67 -0.74 -9.54 -8.03
C LEU A 67 -0.66 -11.06 -8.17
N GLN A 68 0.32 -11.69 -7.50
CA GLN A 68 0.47 -13.14 -7.42
C GLN A 68 -0.67 -13.83 -6.65
N MET A 69 -1.34 -13.10 -5.74
CA MET A 69 -2.47 -13.62 -4.97
C MET A 69 -3.78 -13.68 -5.80
N VAL A 70 -3.79 -13.09 -7.00
CA VAL A 70 -4.97 -12.99 -7.86
C VAL A 70 -4.76 -13.84 -9.11
N PRO A 71 -5.47 -14.99 -9.23
CA PRO A 71 -5.46 -15.78 -10.45
C PRO A 71 -5.75 -14.91 -11.67
N LYS A 72 -5.04 -15.13 -12.80
CA LYS A 72 -5.14 -14.28 -14.00
C LYS A 72 -6.61 -14.00 -14.42
N LYS A 73 -7.47 -15.02 -14.36
CA LYS A 73 -8.91 -14.91 -14.70
C LYS A 73 -9.75 -14.03 -13.76
N LEU A 74 -9.25 -13.73 -12.56
CA LEU A 74 -9.91 -12.91 -11.55
C LEU A 74 -9.29 -11.52 -11.42
N ARG A 75 -8.24 -11.22 -12.18
CA ARG A 75 -7.57 -9.92 -12.18
C ARG A 75 -8.52 -8.86 -12.72
N ASN A 76 -8.94 -7.96 -11.83
CA ASN A 76 -9.81 -6.86 -12.17
C ASN A 76 -9.54 -5.69 -11.20
N PRO A 77 -8.81 -4.65 -11.63
CA PRO A 77 -8.43 -3.55 -10.77
C PRO A 77 -9.61 -2.65 -10.38
N MET A 78 -10.80 -2.83 -10.98
CA MET A 78 -12.03 -2.21 -10.52
C MET A 78 -12.58 -2.84 -9.23
N LYS A 79 -12.12 -4.04 -8.88
CA LYS A 79 -12.63 -4.82 -7.75
C LYS A 79 -11.59 -5.11 -6.68
N THR A 80 -10.30 -4.98 -6.99
CA THR A 80 -9.25 -5.26 -6.03
C THR A 80 -9.12 -4.18 -4.95
N THR A 81 -8.70 -4.58 -3.76
CA THR A 81 -8.55 -3.68 -2.60
C THR A 81 -7.20 -3.85 -1.92
N SER A 82 -6.66 -2.74 -1.40
CA SER A 82 -5.45 -2.70 -0.56
C SER A 82 -5.72 -2.90 0.94
N TYR A 83 -6.94 -3.32 1.30
CA TYR A 83 -7.39 -3.44 2.70
C TYR A 83 -6.47 -4.33 3.54
N GLY A 84 -6.00 -5.45 2.99
CA GLY A 84 -5.07 -6.35 3.68
C GLY A 84 -3.75 -5.69 4.09
N THR A 85 -3.17 -4.86 3.22
CA THR A 85 -1.97 -4.07 3.55
C THR A 85 -2.21 -3.19 4.78
N GLY A 86 -3.38 -2.54 4.85
CA GLY A 86 -3.74 -1.74 6.02
C GLY A 86 -3.95 -2.57 7.28
N GLN A 87 -4.42 -3.82 7.16
CA GLN A 87 -4.50 -4.75 8.29
C GLN A 87 -3.11 -5.13 8.83
N LEU A 88 -2.13 -5.40 7.94
CA LEU A 88 -0.74 -5.65 8.35
C LEU A 88 -0.15 -4.44 9.10
N ILE A 89 -0.33 -3.23 8.55
CA ILE A 89 0.13 -1.99 9.19
C ILE A 89 -0.55 -1.81 10.54
N LEU A 90 -1.87 -2.00 10.64
CA LEU A 90 -2.59 -1.86 11.89
C LEU A 90 -2.11 -2.86 12.94
N ASP A 91 -1.86 -4.11 12.54
CA ASP A 91 -1.33 -5.14 13.44
C ASP A 91 0.08 -4.82 13.93
N ALA A 92 0.96 -4.30 13.07
CA ALA A 92 2.30 -3.83 13.45
C ALA A 92 2.22 -2.71 14.49
N ILE A 93 1.33 -1.72 14.27
CA ILE A 93 1.10 -0.63 15.22
C ILE A 93 0.55 -1.17 16.56
N ASN A 94 -0.39 -2.12 16.52
CA ASN A 94 -0.92 -2.77 17.73
C ASN A 94 0.15 -3.59 18.46
N SER A 95 1.12 -4.11 17.73
CA SER A 95 2.32 -4.79 18.25
C SER A 95 3.39 -3.81 18.77
N LYS A 96 3.02 -2.54 18.99
CA LYS A 96 3.85 -1.46 19.55
C LYS A 96 5.05 -1.04 18.67
N MET A 97 5.04 -1.41 17.39
CA MET A 97 6.04 -0.91 16.44
C MET A 97 5.89 0.60 16.26
N LYS A 98 7.01 1.28 16.03
CA LYS A 98 7.13 2.74 15.92
C LYS A 98 7.68 3.18 14.58
N LYS A 99 8.34 2.29 13.86
CA LYS A 99 8.80 2.50 12.49
C LYS A 99 8.20 1.41 11.61
N ILE A 100 7.70 1.80 10.45
CA ILE A 100 7.17 0.89 9.43
C ILE A 100 7.90 1.18 8.14
N ILE A 101 8.64 0.19 7.65
CA ILE A 101 9.19 0.16 6.31
C ILE A 101 8.19 -0.61 5.45
N LEU A 102 7.55 0.08 4.50
CA LEU A 102 6.53 -0.50 3.65
C LEU A 102 7.05 -0.62 2.22
N PHE A 103 7.23 -1.84 1.76
CA PHE A 103 7.53 -2.15 0.38
C PHE A 103 6.24 -2.27 -0.43
N ILE A 104 6.10 -1.44 -1.47
CA ILE A 104 4.86 -1.35 -2.26
C ILE A 104 4.96 -2.01 -3.64
N GLY A 105 6.00 -2.80 -3.90
CA GLY A 105 6.13 -3.59 -5.13
C GLY A 105 5.00 -4.63 -5.32
N GLY A 106 4.79 -5.06 -6.57
CA GLY A 106 3.96 -6.24 -6.87
C GLY A 106 2.44 -6.10 -6.67
N SER A 107 1.89 -4.89 -6.52
CA SER A 107 0.46 -4.69 -6.22
C SER A 107 -0.54 -5.27 -7.25
N ALA A 108 -1.67 -5.79 -6.76
CA ALA A 108 -2.86 -6.11 -7.58
C ALA A 108 -3.85 -4.94 -7.73
N THR A 109 -3.60 -3.82 -7.06
CA THR A 109 -4.60 -2.80 -6.73
C THR A 109 -4.46 -1.55 -7.58
N ASN A 110 -5.58 -0.85 -7.81
CA ASN A 110 -5.61 0.49 -8.40
C ASN A 110 -6.62 1.38 -7.65
N ASP A 111 -6.63 1.24 -6.32
CA ASP A 111 -7.65 1.78 -5.42
C ASP A 111 -7.22 3.05 -4.70
N MET A 112 -6.13 3.71 -5.09
CA MET A 112 -5.59 4.87 -4.37
C MET A 112 -5.20 4.58 -2.91
N GLY A 113 -5.06 3.31 -2.50
CA GLY A 113 -4.82 2.97 -1.10
C GLY A 113 -6.03 3.23 -0.18
N VAL A 114 -7.23 3.47 -0.72
CA VAL A 114 -8.40 3.77 0.14
C VAL A 114 -8.81 2.58 0.99
N GLY A 115 -8.57 1.35 0.52
CA GLY A 115 -8.73 0.13 1.29
C GLY A 115 -7.76 0.07 2.46
N MET A 116 -6.47 0.29 2.21
CA MET A 116 -5.41 0.37 3.22
C MET A 116 -5.75 1.40 4.30
N LEU A 117 -6.12 2.62 3.90
CA LEU A 117 -6.50 3.68 4.82
C LEU A 117 -7.80 3.36 5.58
N GLU A 118 -8.80 2.72 4.95
CA GLU A 118 -10.02 2.27 5.66
C GLU A 118 -9.68 1.28 6.78
N ALA A 119 -8.80 0.30 6.51
CA ALA A 119 -8.37 -0.66 7.52
C ALA A 119 -7.62 0.02 8.68
N LEU A 120 -6.89 1.10 8.42
CA LEU A 120 -6.28 1.92 9.46
C LEU A 120 -7.28 2.75 10.26
N GLY A 121 -8.53 2.87 9.80
CA GLY A 121 -9.60 3.57 10.51
C GLY A 121 -10.03 4.90 9.88
N PHE A 122 -9.56 5.21 8.67
CA PHE A 122 -10.11 6.31 7.89
C PHE A 122 -11.57 6.01 7.52
N LYS A 123 -12.36 7.06 7.37
CA LYS A 123 -13.75 6.98 6.95
C LYS A 123 -13.99 7.90 5.77
N TYR A 124 -14.88 7.45 4.89
CA TYR A 124 -15.25 8.19 3.69
C TYR A 124 -16.75 8.45 3.66
N TYR A 125 -17.12 9.61 3.14
CA TYR A 125 -18.50 10.04 3.05
C TYR A 125 -18.81 10.55 1.65
N ASN A 126 -20.04 10.30 1.19
CA ASN A 126 -20.55 10.80 -0.08
C ASN A 126 -21.29 12.14 0.06
N SER A 127 -21.80 12.67 -1.06
CA SER A 127 -22.54 13.94 -1.12
C SER A 127 -23.79 14.01 -0.25
N LYS A 128 -24.33 12.86 0.17
CA LYS A 128 -25.45 12.76 1.11
C LYS A 128 -24.99 12.59 2.56
N ASN A 129 -23.70 12.84 2.84
CA ASN A 129 -23.04 12.61 4.12
C ASN A 129 -23.21 11.17 4.64
N LYS A 130 -23.43 10.19 3.74
CA LYS A 130 -23.52 8.77 4.11
C LYS A 130 -22.15 8.12 4.00
N ARG A 131 -21.84 7.25 4.96
CA ARG A 131 -20.61 6.46 4.97
C ARG A 131 -20.56 5.57 3.73
N VAL A 132 -19.42 5.56 3.04
CA VAL A 132 -19.12 4.63 1.95
C VAL A 132 -17.87 3.83 2.26
N ARG A 133 -17.76 2.66 1.63
CA ARG A 133 -16.57 1.81 1.76
C ARG A 133 -15.41 2.36 0.93
N GLY A 134 -14.19 2.20 1.42
CA GLY A 134 -12.96 2.39 0.67
C GLY A 134 -12.78 1.33 -0.39
N THR A 135 -13.45 1.49 -1.53
CA THR A 135 -13.32 0.63 -2.71
C THR A 135 -13.21 1.48 -3.98
N VAL A 136 -12.64 0.90 -5.04
CA VAL A 136 -12.49 1.57 -6.35
C VAL A 136 -13.83 2.09 -6.88
N GLU A 137 -14.88 1.28 -6.79
CA GLU A 137 -16.25 1.64 -7.22
C GLU A 137 -16.83 2.84 -6.47
N ASN A 138 -16.33 3.15 -5.28
CA ASN A 138 -16.79 4.27 -4.48
C ASN A 138 -15.88 5.49 -4.60
N LEU A 139 -14.70 5.40 -5.22
CA LEU A 139 -13.76 6.53 -5.33
C LEU A 139 -14.46 7.79 -5.85
N GLU A 140 -15.23 7.69 -6.93
CA GLU A 140 -15.99 8.83 -7.50
C GLU A 140 -17.07 9.41 -6.57
N LYS A 141 -17.53 8.62 -5.59
CA LYS A 141 -18.58 9.03 -4.65
C LYS A 141 -18.00 9.66 -3.40
N ILE A 142 -16.73 9.42 -3.08
CA ILE A 142 -16.07 9.97 -1.89
C ILE A 142 -15.92 11.48 -2.10
N ILE A 143 -16.45 12.29 -1.20
CA ILE A 143 -16.25 13.76 -1.21
C ILE A 143 -15.60 14.27 0.08
N LYS A 144 -15.56 13.43 1.11
CA LYS A 144 -15.05 13.80 2.43
C LYS A 144 -14.32 12.61 3.07
N ILE A 145 -13.19 12.92 3.69
CA ILE A 145 -12.32 12.01 4.42
C ILE A 145 -12.35 12.42 5.90
N ASP A 146 -12.36 11.44 6.81
CA ASP A 146 -12.26 11.63 8.25
C ASP A 146 -11.28 10.61 8.83
N ASN A 147 -10.22 11.08 9.50
CA ASN A 147 -9.24 10.25 10.19
C ASN A 147 -9.12 10.56 11.69
N THR A 148 -10.07 11.32 12.25
CA THR A 148 -10.02 11.86 13.63
C THR A 148 -9.70 10.80 14.68
N LYS A 149 -10.23 9.58 14.51
CA LYS A 149 -10.01 8.46 15.44
C LYS A 149 -8.62 7.83 15.38
N ILE A 150 -7.88 7.97 14.28
CA ILE A 150 -6.57 7.33 14.08
C ILE A 150 -5.42 8.33 13.96
N ALA A 151 -5.68 9.60 13.64
CA ALA A 151 -4.66 10.61 13.36
C ALA A 151 -3.57 10.70 14.45
N GLN A 152 -3.95 10.73 15.73
CA GLN A 152 -2.98 10.78 16.83
C GLN A 152 -2.12 9.53 16.93
N LYS A 153 -2.65 8.36 16.54
CA LYS A 153 -1.90 7.11 16.55
C LYS A 153 -0.88 7.08 15.41
N LEU A 154 -1.29 7.49 14.21
CA LEU A 154 -0.41 7.51 13.03
C LEU A 154 0.72 8.54 13.17
N LYS A 155 0.48 9.70 13.78
CA LYS A 155 1.53 10.69 14.08
C LYS A 155 2.68 10.16 14.94
N LYS A 156 2.49 9.05 15.65
CA LYS A 156 3.52 8.42 16.50
C LYS A 156 4.30 7.33 15.77
N ILE A 157 4.06 7.14 14.47
CA ILE A 157 4.67 6.11 13.64
C ILE A 157 5.47 6.80 12.54
N SER A 158 6.73 6.43 12.40
CA SER A 158 7.56 6.80 11.25
C SER A 158 7.30 5.80 10.13
N PHE A 159 6.88 6.30 8.98
CA PHE A 159 6.73 5.51 7.76
C PHE A 159 7.91 5.78 6.83
N ILE A 160 8.41 4.72 6.21
CA ILE A 160 9.33 4.78 5.07
C ILE A 160 8.74 3.88 4.01
N VAL A 161 8.53 4.40 2.80
CA VAL A 161 8.00 3.60 1.70
C VAL A 161 9.13 3.28 0.72
N GLY A 162 9.39 1.99 0.51
CA GLY A 162 10.27 1.54 -0.57
C GLY A 162 9.49 1.53 -1.89
N CYS A 163 9.91 2.39 -2.81
CA CYS A 163 9.31 2.61 -4.12
C CYS A 163 10.41 2.57 -5.18
N ASP A 164 10.26 1.69 -6.16
CA ASP A 164 11.21 1.44 -7.25
C ASP A 164 10.85 2.17 -8.55
N VAL A 165 9.74 2.92 -8.56
CA VAL A 165 9.23 3.63 -9.72
C VAL A 165 9.04 5.12 -9.45
N LEU A 166 9.24 5.95 -10.47
CA LEU A 166 9.11 7.41 -10.38
C LEU A 166 7.78 7.93 -10.92
N ASN A 167 6.92 7.05 -11.42
CA ASN A 167 5.66 7.39 -12.08
C ASN A 167 4.80 8.35 -11.22
N PRO A 168 4.28 9.46 -11.79
CA PRO A 168 3.33 10.33 -11.11
C PRO A 168 2.00 9.60 -10.91
N LEU A 169 1.06 10.23 -10.21
CA LEU A 169 -0.24 9.59 -9.99
C LEU A 169 -1.06 9.43 -11.28
N LEU A 170 -1.11 10.49 -12.08
CA LEU A 170 -2.03 10.67 -13.21
C LEU A 170 -1.26 10.89 -14.51
N GLY A 171 -1.96 10.76 -15.64
CA GLY A 171 -1.42 10.99 -16.98
C GLY A 171 -0.90 9.72 -17.65
N PRO A 172 -0.34 9.83 -18.87
CA PRO A 172 0.11 8.67 -19.67
C PRO A 172 1.10 7.77 -18.94
N ASP A 173 1.99 8.37 -18.14
CA ASP A 173 2.98 7.68 -17.32
C ASP A 173 2.49 7.47 -15.88
N GLY A 174 1.19 7.68 -15.62
CA GLY A 174 0.58 7.57 -14.30
C GLY A 174 0.24 6.14 -13.90
N ALA A 175 -0.20 5.98 -12.66
CA ALA A 175 -0.50 4.67 -12.04
C ALA A 175 -1.37 3.77 -12.93
N THR A 176 -2.47 4.32 -13.45
CA THR A 176 -3.47 3.59 -14.20
C THR A 176 -2.94 3.16 -15.57
N TYR A 177 -2.40 4.10 -16.34
CA TYR A 177 -2.02 3.82 -17.72
C TYR A 177 -0.74 2.98 -17.83
N SER A 178 0.21 3.14 -16.90
CA SER A 178 1.43 2.33 -16.87
C SER A 178 1.19 0.91 -16.37
N TYR A 179 0.36 0.72 -15.33
CA TYR A 179 0.27 -0.59 -14.63
C TYR A 179 -1.11 -1.23 -14.62
N GLY A 180 -2.17 -0.55 -15.10
CA GLY A 180 -3.53 -1.08 -15.05
C GLY A 180 -3.74 -2.31 -15.93
N LYS A 181 -3.12 -2.35 -17.12
CA LYS A 181 -3.27 -3.47 -18.08
C LYS A 181 -2.78 -4.81 -17.51
N GLN A 182 -1.60 -4.84 -16.89
CA GLN A 182 -1.08 -6.06 -16.26
C GLN A 182 -1.93 -6.54 -15.07
N LYS A 183 -2.69 -5.63 -14.44
CA LYS A 183 -3.66 -5.89 -13.37
C LYS A 183 -5.03 -6.32 -13.88
N GLY A 184 -5.23 -6.39 -15.20
CA GLY A 184 -6.46 -6.87 -15.85
C GLY A 184 -7.41 -5.77 -16.34
N ALA A 185 -6.98 -4.51 -16.40
CA ALA A 185 -7.82 -3.43 -16.94
C ALA A 185 -7.90 -3.46 -18.47
N ASP A 186 -9.11 -3.35 -19.02
CA ASP A 186 -9.34 -2.96 -20.42
C ASP A 186 -9.26 -1.43 -20.61
N ASN A 187 -9.25 -0.95 -21.86
CA ASN A 187 -9.11 0.47 -22.16
C ASN A 187 -10.24 1.36 -21.59
N ASN A 188 -11.46 0.84 -21.47
CA ASN A 188 -12.58 1.56 -20.88
C ASN A 188 -12.40 1.68 -19.36
N GLN A 189 -11.95 0.60 -18.72
CA GLN A 189 -11.61 0.57 -17.30
C GLN A 189 -10.44 1.50 -16.98
N LEU A 190 -9.39 1.54 -17.81
CA LEU A 190 -8.28 2.49 -17.64
C LEU A 190 -8.78 3.93 -17.60
N SER A 191 -9.59 4.33 -18.58
CA SER A 191 -10.14 5.69 -18.63
C SER A 191 -11.02 6.01 -17.41
N LYS A 192 -11.75 5.02 -16.90
CA LYS A 192 -12.61 5.17 -15.71
C LYS A 192 -11.79 5.27 -14.42
N LEU A 193 -10.79 4.41 -14.25
CA LEU A 193 -9.86 4.42 -13.13
C LEU A 193 -9.12 5.76 -13.06
N GLU A 194 -8.64 6.27 -14.19
CA GLU A 194 -7.97 7.56 -14.25
C GLU A 194 -8.86 8.70 -13.72
N LYS A 195 -10.13 8.73 -14.15
CA LYS A 195 -11.12 9.69 -13.64
C LYS A 195 -11.31 9.56 -12.13
N TYR A 196 -11.35 8.32 -11.62
CA TYR A 196 -11.52 8.05 -10.19
C TYR A 196 -10.31 8.51 -9.37
N LEU A 197 -9.10 8.24 -9.85
CA LEU A 197 -7.86 8.68 -9.23
C LEU A 197 -7.78 10.21 -9.20
N LYS A 198 -8.12 10.87 -10.31
CA LYS A 198 -8.17 12.34 -10.41
C LYS A 198 -9.20 12.95 -9.46
N HIS A 199 -10.37 12.32 -9.34
CA HIS A 199 -11.38 12.76 -8.40
C HIS A 199 -10.90 12.65 -6.95
N PHE A 200 -10.39 11.47 -6.55
CA PHE A 200 -9.94 11.26 -5.18
C PHE A 200 -8.71 12.10 -4.83
N SER A 201 -7.80 12.37 -5.77
CA SER A 201 -6.67 13.26 -5.53
C SER A 201 -7.10 14.70 -5.25
N ASN A 202 -8.15 15.19 -5.90
CA ASN A 202 -8.75 16.49 -5.58
C ASN A 202 -9.37 16.51 -4.18
N VAL A 203 -10.05 15.42 -3.78
CA VAL A 203 -10.60 15.30 -2.42
C VAL A 203 -9.47 15.30 -1.37
N ALA A 204 -8.39 14.56 -1.62
CA ALA A 204 -7.21 14.54 -0.75
C ALA A 204 -6.53 15.91 -0.67
N LYS A 205 -6.40 16.62 -1.80
CA LYS A 205 -5.87 17.99 -1.85
C LYS A 205 -6.72 18.96 -1.02
N ASN A 206 -8.04 18.88 -1.12
CA ASN A 206 -8.93 19.73 -0.32
C ASN A 206 -8.85 19.40 1.17
N TYR A 207 -8.56 18.14 1.52
CA TYR A 207 -8.43 17.70 2.90
C TYR A 207 -7.11 18.13 3.54
N ASN A 208 -5.98 17.99 2.83
CA ASN A 208 -4.64 18.25 3.37
C ASN A 208 -4.05 19.62 2.99
N SER A 209 -4.66 20.32 2.03
CA SER A 209 -4.11 21.53 1.39
C SER A 209 -2.74 21.31 0.70
N ILE A 210 -2.39 20.06 0.36
CA ILE A 210 -1.14 19.68 -0.32
C ILE A 210 -1.48 18.88 -1.58
N ASN A 211 -0.68 19.03 -2.64
CA ASN A 211 -0.86 18.28 -3.88
C ASN A 211 0.38 17.42 -4.21
N HIS A 212 0.26 16.11 -4.03
CA HIS A 212 1.32 15.15 -4.40
C HIS A 212 1.07 14.43 -5.73
N THR A 213 0.13 14.88 -6.59
CA THR A 213 -0.20 14.15 -7.83
C THR A 213 1.00 13.99 -8.77
N ASN A 214 1.94 14.94 -8.73
CA ASN A 214 3.10 14.99 -9.62
C ASN A 214 4.40 14.58 -8.93
N CYS A 215 4.34 14.15 -7.67
CA CYS A 215 5.52 13.67 -6.96
C CYS A 215 5.99 12.35 -7.56
N GLU A 216 7.31 12.17 -7.60
CA GLU A 216 7.90 10.91 -8.04
C GLU A 216 7.43 9.76 -7.13
N GLY A 217 6.98 8.66 -7.72
CA GLY A 217 6.46 7.51 -7.00
C GLY A 217 5.03 7.67 -6.49
N ALA A 218 4.36 8.81 -6.73
CA ALA A 218 2.95 8.98 -6.35
C ALA A 218 2.02 7.93 -7.01
N GLY A 219 2.36 7.49 -8.23
CA GLY A 219 1.61 6.47 -8.95
C GLY A 219 1.90 5.04 -8.52
N ALA A 220 2.91 4.83 -7.67
CA ALA A 220 3.32 3.50 -7.26
C ALA A 220 2.17 2.74 -6.60
N ALA A 221 2.11 1.45 -6.92
CA ALA A 221 1.10 0.52 -6.42
C ALA A 221 -0.36 0.95 -6.63
N GLY A 222 -0.66 1.63 -7.74
CA GLY A 222 -2.03 2.05 -8.03
C GLY A 222 -2.49 3.25 -7.19
N GLY A 223 -1.56 4.13 -6.83
CA GLY A 223 -1.80 5.34 -6.03
C GLY A 223 -1.63 5.16 -4.52
N ILE A 224 -1.07 4.03 -4.06
CA ILE A 224 -0.70 3.87 -2.64
C ILE A 224 0.45 4.80 -2.28
N GLY A 225 1.42 5.02 -3.18
CA GLY A 225 2.49 6.00 -2.97
C GLY A 225 1.94 7.40 -2.67
N PHE A 226 1.01 7.88 -3.50
CA PHE A 226 0.28 9.14 -3.26
C PHE A 226 -0.39 9.17 -1.88
N SER A 227 -1.09 8.10 -1.50
CA SER A 227 -1.78 8.04 -0.22
C SER A 227 -0.83 7.96 0.97
N ALA A 228 0.32 7.29 0.84
CA ALA A 228 1.33 7.26 1.88
C ALA A 228 1.90 8.68 2.13
N MET A 229 2.24 9.42 1.07
CA MET A 229 2.68 10.82 1.18
C MET A 229 1.61 11.71 1.81
N ASN A 230 0.34 11.56 1.42
CA ASN A 230 -0.74 12.43 1.89
C ASN A 230 -1.24 12.13 3.31
N PHE A 231 -1.23 10.87 3.72
CA PHE A 231 -1.97 10.45 4.92
C PHE A 231 -1.11 9.75 5.96
N LEU A 232 0.08 9.27 5.58
CA LEU A 232 1.03 8.61 6.48
C LEU A 232 2.31 9.42 6.70
N ASN A 233 2.51 10.53 5.98
CA ASN A 233 3.75 11.32 5.97
C ASN A 233 4.98 10.44 5.75
N ALA A 234 4.87 9.52 4.79
CA ALA A 234 5.95 8.61 4.39
C ALA A 234 6.92 9.27 3.41
#